data_AF-A0A7S2D8A3-F1
#
_entry.id   AF-A0A7S2D8A3-F1
#
_cell.length_a   1.000
_cell.length_b   1.000
_cell.length_c   1.000
_cell.angle_alpha   90.00
_cell.angle_beta   90.00
_cell.angle_gamma   90.00
#
_symmetry.space_group_name_H-M   'P 1'
#
loop_
_entity.id
_entity.type
_entity.pdbx_description
1 polymer ?
#
loop_
_entity_poly.entity_id
_entity_poly.type
_entity_poly.pdbx_seq_one_letter_code
_entity_poly.pdbx_strand_id
1 'polypeptide(L)'
;GPFSDSHELLCNNDAAQVAKGIGFIDCTLFVNQATGTPYLVWKIDGNAGGEHTPIMAAELTADGMALVNGAETDRIELIRNDLSWESICTEGPWIVSRGEYLYLFYSGNMYDTVHYSVGVARATSISGPWEKKGDPILTVGDNSSGFSGPGHCSVIEPINDAGSNADGDYPSEYAMVYHAHVGYDGSSARNMLLDTMVFGNDGWPFMRDGTHPTETTEAVPAY
;
A
#
# COMPACT_ATOMS: atom_id res chain seq x y z
N GLY A 1 11.10 -0.74 -23.13
CA GLY A 1 12.41 -0.09 -22.91
C GLY A 1 13.04 0.29 -24.24
N PRO A 2 13.99 1.25 -24.25
CA PRO A 2 14.59 1.88 -23.07
C PRO A 2 13.71 2.96 -22.43
N PHE A 3 13.96 3.25 -21.15
CA PHE A 3 13.43 4.42 -20.43
C PHE A 3 14.41 5.60 -20.58
N SER A 4 13.91 6.82 -20.51
CA SER A 4 14.72 8.05 -20.48
C SER A 4 14.27 8.91 -19.31
N ASP A 5 15.24 9.42 -18.56
CA ASP A 5 14.98 10.35 -17.46
C ASP A 5 14.46 11.68 -18.01
N SER A 6 13.40 12.21 -17.39
CA SER A 6 12.81 13.48 -17.78
C SER A 6 13.26 14.59 -16.83
N HIS A 7 12.88 14.47 -15.56
CA HIS A 7 13.12 15.41 -14.47
C HIS A 7 12.56 14.84 -13.16
N GLU A 8 12.97 15.42 -12.04
CA GLU A 8 12.36 15.14 -10.73
C GLU A 8 10.91 15.62 -10.71
N LEU A 9 9.97 14.68 -10.56
CA LEU A 9 8.54 14.99 -10.46
C LEU A 9 8.17 15.63 -9.11
N LEU A 10 8.85 15.18 -8.04
CA LEU A 10 8.55 15.53 -6.65
C LEU A 10 9.84 15.48 -5.83
N CYS A 11 10.12 16.58 -5.09
CA CYS A 11 11.22 16.69 -4.14
C CYS A 11 10.77 17.39 -2.86
N ASN A 12 11.35 17.02 -1.73
CA ASN A 12 11.12 17.72 -0.47
C ASN A 12 11.92 19.04 -0.46
N ASN A 13 11.24 20.16 -0.54
CA ASN A 13 11.85 21.50 -0.55
C ASN A 13 11.71 22.23 0.80
N ASP A 14 11.12 21.60 1.81
CA ASP A 14 11.05 22.16 3.16
C ASP A 14 12.42 22.07 3.82
N ALA A 15 13.07 23.22 4.02
CA ALA A 15 14.42 23.29 4.58
C ALA A 15 14.53 22.69 6.00
N ALA A 16 13.46 22.74 6.80
CA ALA A 16 13.46 22.19 8.15
C ALA A 16 13.36 20.66 8.12
N GLN A 17 12.55 20.10 7.21
CA GLN A 17 12.47 18.65 6.99
C GLN A 17 13.77 18.11 6.39
N VAL A 18 14.31 18.78 5.36
CA VAL A 18 15.57 18.41 4.72
C VAL A 18 16.73 18.42 5.72
N ALA A 19 16.78 19.40 6.63
CA ALA A 19 17.80 19.45 7.69
C ALA A 19 17.74 18.25 8.65
N LYS A 20 16.60 17.56 8.73
CA LYS A 20 16.40 16.32 9.50
C LYS A 20 16.56 15.05 8.66
N GLY A 21 16.90 15.18 7.37
CA GLY A 21 17.02 14.05 6.45
C GLY A 21 15.69 13.46 5.98
N ILE A 22 14.58 14.18 6.17
CA ILE A 22 13.25 13.71 5.75
C ILE A 22 13.12 13.84 4.24
N GLY A 23 12.88 12.72 3.57
CA GLY A 23 12.63 12.64 2.13
C GLY A 23 11.21 12.23 1.78
N PHE A 24 10.90 12.26 0.48
CA PHE A 24 9.68 11.68 -0.07
C PHE A 24 10.04 10.41 -0.85
N ILE A 25 9.39 9.30 -0.52
CA ILE A 25 9.69 7.97 -1.08
C ILE A 25 8.40 7.20 -1.39
N ASP A 26 8.57 6.00 -1.94
CA ASP A 26 7.47 5.04 -2.20
C ASP A 26 6.36 5.62 -3.08
N CYS A 27 6.75 6.38 -4.09
CA CYS A 27 5.81 6.99 -5.02
C CYS A 27 5.08 5.91 -5.84
N THR A 28 3.75 5.98 -5.89
CA THR A 28 2.90 5.17 -6.77
C THR A 28 1.93 6.07 -7.54
N LEU A 29 1.56 5.62 -8.75
CA LEU A 29 0.51 6.24 -9.55
C LEU A 29 -0.83 5.58 -9.20
N PHE A 30 -1.81 6.39 -8.84
CA PHE A 30 -3.21 5.97 -8.74
C PHE A 30 -4.03 6.72 -9.80
N VAL A 31 -4.80 5.99 -10.61
CA VAL A 31 -5.77 6.61 -11.52
C VAL A 31 -7.17 6.33 -11.00
N ASN A 32 -7.91 7.39 -10.67
CA ASN A 32 -9.29 7.26 -10.23
C ASN A 32 -10.14 6.70 -11.38
N GLN A 33 -10.61 5.47 -11.26
CA GLN A 33 -11.35 4.80 -12.33
C GLN A 33 -12.67 5.50 -12.68
N ALA A 34 -13.30 6.22 -11.74
CA ALA A 34 -14.56 6.92 -11.97
C ALA A 34 -14.38 8.23 -12.75
N THR A 35 -13.25 8.92 -12.58
CA THR A 35 -13.01 10.25 -13.18
C THR A 35 -11.92 10.26 -14.26
N GLY A 36 -11.06 9.24 -14.29
CA GLY A 36 -9.85 9.21 -15.11
C GLY A 36 -8.71 10.09 -14.56
N THR A 37 -8.87 10.69 -13.38
CA THR A 37 -7.89 11.62 -12.81
C THR A 37 -6.68 10.87 -12.24
N PRO A 38 -5.44 11.19 -12.69
CA PRO A 38 -4.23 10.62 -12.12
C PRO A 38 -3.80 11.34 -10.85
N TYR A 39 -3.31 10.59 -9.87
CA TYR A 39 -2.76 11.07 -8.61
C TYR A 39 -1.40 10.42 -8.37
N LEU A 40 -0.45 11.22 -7.90
CA LEU A 40 0.76 10.71 -7.28
C LEU A 40 0.46 10.47 -5.79
N VAL A 41 0.81 9.30 -5.29
CA VAL A 41 0.68 8.93 -3.87
C VAL A 41 2.07 8.59 -3.35
N TRP A 42 2.48 9.11 -2.19
CA TRP A 42 3.82 8.91 -1.66
C TRP A 42 3.86 8.94 -0.14
N LYS A 43 4.96 8.48 0.44
CA LYS A 43 5.27 8.59 1.86
C LYS A 43 6.15 9.82 2.12
N ILE A 44 5.86 10.59 3.17
CA ILE A 44 6.87 11.44 3.81
C ILE A 44 7.63 10.58 4.83
N ASP A 45 8.95 10.41 4.66
CA ASP A 45 9.81 9.58 5.51
C ASP A 45 10.16 10.27 6.84
N GLY A 46 9.13 10.70 7.57
CA GLY A 46 9.25 11.44 8.83
C GLY A 46 10.02 10.69 9.92
N ASN A 47 10.04 9.36 9.87
CA ASN A 47 10.82 8.52 10.78
C ASN A 47 12.34 8.80 10.71
N ALA A 48 12.87 9.31 9.58
CA ALA A 48 14.25 9.78 9.50
C ALA A 48 14.53 10.97 10.44
N GLY A 49 13.51 11.78 10.72
CA GLY A 49 13.56 12.94 11.62
C GLY A 49 12.82 12.76 12.96
N GLY A 50 12.34 11.55 13.28
CA GLY A 50 11.54 11.28 14.49
C GLY A 50 10.12 11.85 14.46
N GLU A 51 9.55 12.05 13.28
CA GLU A 51 8.19 12.55 13.04
C GLU A 51 7.25 11.44 12.56
N HIS A 52 5.96 11.74 12.48
CA HIS A 52 4.98 10.86 11.83
C HIS A 52 5.32 10.68 10.35
N THR A 53 4.87 9.57 9.77
CA THR A 53 5.13 9.16 8.38
C THR A 53 3.87 9.22 7.53
N PRO A 54 3.31 10.40 7.23
CA PRO A 54 2.06 10.48 6.51
C PRO A 54 2.20 9.96 5.08
N ILE A 55 1.14 9.29 4.62
CA ILE A 55 0.93 8.98 3.21
C ILE A 55 0.13 10.14 2.62
N MET A 56 0.68 10.73 1.58
CA MET A 56 0.13 11.90 0.90
C MET A 56 -0.33 11.55 -0.51
N ALA A 57 -1.26 12.32 -1.05
CA ALA A 57 -1.60 12.31 -2.47
C ALA A 57 -1.71 13.72 -3.03
N ALA A 58 -1.46 13.87 -4.32
CA ALA A 58 -1.72 15.10 -5.06
C ALA A 58 -2.05 14.78 -6.52
N GLU A 59 -2.91 15.60 -7.12
CA GLU A 59 -3.34 15.43 -8.50
C GLU A 59 -2.18 15.66 -9.47
N LEU A 60 -2.06 14.79 -10.46
CA LEU A 60 -1.13 14.90 -11.57
C LEU A 60 -1.82 15.57 -12.77
N THR A 61 -1.03 16.21 -13.62
CA THR A 61 -1.45 16.60 -14.96
C THR A 61 -1.92 15.38 -15.74
N ALA A 62 -2.76 15.58 -16.76
CA ALA A 62 -3.34 14.47 -17.54
C ALA A 62 -2.30 13.56 -18.22
N ASP A 63 -1.08 14.05 -18.46
CA ASP A 63 0.05 13.28 -18.99
C ASP A 63 0.88 12.57 -17.90
N GLY A 64 0.59 12.81 -16.62
CA GLY A 64 1.28 12.22 -15.48
C GLY A 64 2.65 12.84 -15.17
N MET A 65 3.03 13.94 -15.83
CA MET A 65 4.41 14.44 -15.82
C MET A 65 4.65 15.62 -14.87
N ALA A 66 3.61 16.16 -14.24
CA ALA A 66 3.72 17.22 -13.24
C ALA A 66 2.58 17.14 -12.21
N LEU A 67 2.80 17.67 -11.01
CA LEU A 67 1.72 17.95 -10.05
C LEU A 67 0.96 19.20 -10.49
N VAL A 68 -0.38 19.16 -10.47
CA VAL A 68 -1.23 20.26 -10.97
C VAL A 68 -0.92 21.60 -10.27
N ASN A 69 -0.71 21.58 -8.95
CA ASN A 69 -0.47 22.78 -8.13
C ASN A 69 0.82 22.70 -7.28
N GLY A 70 1.73 21.78 -7.63
CA GLY A 70 2.93 21.49 -6.85
C GLY A 70 2.67 20.73 -5.54
N ALA A 71 3.76 20.29 -4.90
CA ALA A 71 3.71 19.37 -3.75
C ALA A 71 3.32 20.00 -2.40
N GLU A 72 3.43 21.32 -2.27
CA GLU A 72 3.21 22.03 -0.99
C GLU A 72 1.80 22.62 -0.87
N THR A 73 1.12 22.88 -1.98
CA THR A 73 -0.13 23.66 -1.99
C THR A 73 -1.35 22.78 -1.74
N ASP A 74 -1.49 21.67 -2.49
CA ASP A 74 -2.73 20.89 -2.54
C ASP A 74 -2.52 19.40 -2.27
N ARG A 75 -1.48 19.06 -1.50
CA ARG A 75 -1.31 17.67 -1.03
C ARG A 75 -2.38 17.33 0.01
N ILE A 76 -2.94 16.15 -0.14
CA ILE A 76 -3.94 15.55 0.75
C ILE A 76 -3.23 14.53 1.60
N GLU A 77 -3.40 14.60 2.91
CA GLU A 77 -2.98 13.50 3.78
C GLU A 77 -4.06 12.40 3.76
N LEU A 78 -3.66 11.19 3.38
CA LEU A 78 -4.55 10.04 3.37
C LEU A 78 -4.62 9.40 4.75
N ILE A 79 -3.46 9.00 5.28
CA ILE A 79 -3.29 8.41 6.61
C ILE A 79 -1.92 8.80 7.18
N ARG A 80 -1.72 8.55 8.47
CA ARG A 80 -0.42 8.58 9.17
C ARG A 80 -0.34 7.44 10.18
N ASN A 81 0.83 7.15 10.73
CA ASN A 81 0.97 6.17 11.81
C ASN A 81 0.26 6.64 13.10
N ASP A 82 -0.86 6.03 13.43
CA ASP A 82 -1.72 6.34 14.60
C ASP A 82 -2.35 5.09 15.27
N LEU A 83 -2.11 3.89 14.73
CA LEU A 83 -2.44 2.61 15.36
C LEU A 83 -1.19 1.99 16.01
N SER A 84 -1.39 1.22 17.07
CA SER A 84 -0.27 0.68 17.86
C SER A 84 0.64 -0.27 17.08
N TRP A 85 0.10 -1.05 16.12
CA TRP A 85 0.88 -2.01 15.34
C TRP A 85 1.76 -1.32 14.27
N GLU A 86 1.39 -0.12 13.84
CA GLU A 86 2.11 0.68 12.86
C GLU A 86 3.43 1.22 13.43
N SER A 87 3.51 1.34 14.76
CA SER A 87 4.71 1.84 15.44
C SER A 87 5.12 3.21 14.86
N ILE A 88 6.38 3.34 14.46
CA ILE A 88 6.95 4.60 13.96
C ILE A 88 6.81 4.80 12.45
N CYS A 89 6.12 3.91 11.73
CA CYS A 89 6.11 3.94 10.26
C CYS A 89 4.77 3.52 9.66
N THR A 90 4.35 4.24 8.63
CA THR A 90 3.39 3.87 7.59
C THR A 90 4.03 4.21 6.24
N GLU A 91 4.09 3.26 5.31
CA GLU A 91 4.80 3.40 4.02
C GLU A 91 4.26 2.46 2.93
N GLY A 92 4.88 2.45 1.75
CA GLY A 92 4.51 1.57 0.63
C GLY A 92 3.04 1.65 0.21
N PRO A 93 2.50 2.83 -0.16
CA PRO A 93 1.11 2.97 -0.54
C PRO A 93 0.78 2.21 -1.83
N TRP A 94 -0.40 1.59 -1.86
CA TRP A 94 -1.02 1.05 -3.07
C TRP A 94 -2.53 1.24 -3.01
N ILE A 95 -3.15 1.86 -4.03
CA ILE A 95 -4.60 2.13 -4.03
C ILE A 95 -5.31 1.27 -5.09
N VAL A 96 -6.38 0.61 -4.68
CA VAL A 96 -7.32 -0.12 -5.55
C VAL A 96 -8.70 0.54 -5.47
N SER A 97 -9.40 0.68 -6.60
CA SER A 97 -10.81 1.09 -6.63
C SER A 97 -11.70 -0.14 -6.64
N ARG A 98 -12.72 -0.20 -5.77
CA ARG A 98 -13.69 -1.30 -5.77
C ARG A 98 -15.05 -0.84 -5.24
N GLY A 99 -16.08 -0.97 -6.08
CA GLY A 99 -17.41 -0.45 -5.77
C GLY A 99 -17.36 1.07 -5.55
N GLU A 100 -17.90 1.54 -4.43
CA GLU A 100 -17.86 2.95 -4.05
C GLU A 100 -16.60 3.37 -3.27
N TYR A 101 -15.72 2.42 -2.97
CA TYR A 101 -14.56 2.64 -2.11
C TYR A 101 -13.25 2.63 -2.88
N LEU A 102 -12.32 3.44 -2.39
CA LEU A 102 -10.89 3.34 -2.62
C LEU A 102 -10.29 2.60 -1.43
N TYR A 103 -9.42 1.64 -1.67
CA TYR A 103 -8.69 0.89 -0.65
C TYR A 103 -7.21 1.20 -0.75
N LEU A 104 -6.66 1.83 0.29
CA LEU A 104 -5.24 2.11 0.45
C LEU A 104 -4.63 0.97 1.26
N PHE A 105 -3.86 0.12 0.58
CA PHE A 105 -2.94 -0.82 1.20
C PHE A 105 -1.65 -0.06 1.57
N TYR A 106 -1.12 -0.35 2.74
CA TYR A 106 0.10 0.27 3.25
C TYR A 106 0.79 -0.70 4.20
N SER A 107 2.09 -0.50 4.40
CA SER A 107 2.84 -1.20 5.42
C SER A 107 3.05 -0.37 6.66
N GLY A 108 3.08 -1.03 7.81
CA GLY A 108 3.46 -0.43 9.08
C GLY A 108 4.58 -1.18 9.78
N ASN A 109 5.11 -0.58 10.84
CA ASN A 109 6.32 -1.03 11.54
C ASN A 109 7.61 -0.87 10.71
N MET A 110 8.74 -1.32 11.23
CA MET A 110 10.04 -1.16 10.57
C MET A 110 10.35 -2.33 9.64
N TYR A 111 10.83 -2.01 8.42
CA TYR A 111 11.09 -2.96 7.33
C TYR A 111 12.09 -4.07 7.67
N ASP A 112 12.95 -3.85 8.67
CA ASP A 112 13.99 -4.77 9.15
C ASP A 112 13.56 -5.55 10.40
N THR A 113 12.25 -5.58 10.68
CA THR A 113 11.68 -6.32 11.80
C THR A 113 10.67 -7.35 11.33
N VAL A 114 10.48 -8.38 12.14
CA VAL A 114 9.44 -9.39 11.91
C VAL A 114 8.03 -8.80 11.92
N HIS A 115 7.85 -7.64 12.56
CA HIS A 115 6.56 -7.00 12.75
C HIS A 115 6.13 -6.11 11.58
N TYR A 116 6.96 -5.96 10.55
CA TYR A 116 6.54 -5.32 9.31
C TYR A 116 5.31 -6.06 8.76
N SER A 117 4.23 -5.31 8.55
CA SER A 117 2.90 -5.87 8.28
C SER A 117 2.14 -4.99 7.30
N VAL A 118 1.13 -5.54 6.61
CA VAL A 118 0.24 -4.80 5.70
C VAL A 118 -1.09 -4.49 6.40
N GLY A 119 -1.46 -3.23 6.40
CA GLY A 119 -2.78 -2.73 6.79
C GLY A 119 -3.58 -2.22 5.59
N VAL A 120 -4.85 -1.92 5.84
CA VAL A 120 -5.74 -1.33 4.83
C VAL A 120 -6.57 -0.21 5.44
N ALA A 121 -6.68 0.88 4.69
CA ALA A 121 -7.65 1.94 4.91
C ALA A 121 -8.58 2.06 3.70
N ARG A 122 -9.80 2.60 3.89
CA ARG A 122 -10.71 2.89 2.80
C ARG A 122 -11.34 4.28 2.89
N ALA A 123 -11.69 4.85 1.75
CA ALA A 123 -12.43 6.09 1.64
C ALA A 123 -13.33 6.06 0.40
N THR A 124 -14.39 6.87 0.37
CA THR A 124 -15.24 7.03 -0.84
C THR A 124 -14.68 8.08 -1.81
N SER A 125 -13.60 8.76 -1.43
CA SER A 125 -12.91 9.74 -2.26
C SER A 125 -11.44 9.85 -1.84
N ILE A 126 -10.57 10.31 -2.75
CA ILE A 126 -9.14 10.49 -2.46
C ILE A 126 -8.92 11.50 -1.30
N SER A 127 -9.81 12.48 -1.16
CA SER A 127 -9.79 13.47 -0.07
C SER A 127 -10.20 12.90 1.30
N GLY A 128 -10.52 11.61 1.38
CA GLY A 128 -10.97 10.98 2.61
C GLY A 128 -12.42 11.34 2.98
N PRO A 129 -12.78 11.22 4.27
CA PRO A 129 -11.94 10.69 5.35
C PRO A 129 -11.55 9.22 5.09
N TRP A 130 -10.33 8.85 5.48
CA TRP A 130 -9.84 7.47 5.39
C TRP A 130 -10.12 6.73 6.70
N GLU A 131 -10.90 5.66 6.60
CA GLU A 131 -11.18 4.73 7.70
C GLU A 131 -10.14 3.61 7.65
N LYS A 132 -9.38 3.38 8.73
CA LYS A 132 -8.51 2.20 8.84
C LYS A 132 -9.28 0.98 9.31
N LYS A 133 -8.96 -0.20 8.77
CA LYS A 133 -9.58 -1.48 9.17
C LYS A 133 -9.33 -1.81 10.65
N GLY A 134 -8.25 -1.29 11.25
CA GLY A 134 -7.79 -1.64 12.58
C GLY A 134 -6.59 -2.57 12.50
N ASP A 135 -6.80 -3.87 12.66
CA ASP A 135 -5.70 -4.87 12.62
C ASP A 135 -5.13 -5.08 11.21
N PRO A 136 -3.83 -5.42 11.08
CA PRO A 136 -3.21 -5.74 9.80
C PRO A 136 -3.85 -6.97 9.15
N ILE A 137 -3.87 -7.00 7.83
CA ILE A 137 -4.42 -8.12 7.04
C ILE A 137 -3.35 -9.16 6.69
N LEU A 138 -2.07 -8.78 6.73
CA LEU A 138 -0.93 -9.65 6.48
C LEU A 138 0.19 -9.30 7.47
N THR A 139 0.66 -10.27 8.23
CA THR A 139 1.68 -10.11 9.28
C THR A 139 2.50 -11.40 9.43
N VAL A 140 3.51 -11.41 10.28
CA VAL A 140 4.26 -12.63 10.62
C VAL A 140 3.38 -13.59 11.44
N GLY A 141 3.55 -14.90 11.20
CA GLY A 141 2.93 -15.93 12.02
C GLY A 141 3.65 -16.12 13.36
N ASP A 142 3.74 -17.37 13.81
CA ASP A 142 4.51 -17.70 15.01
C ASP A 142 6.01 -17.85 14.73
N ASN A 143 6.78 -18.21 15.75
CA ASN A 143 8.23 -18.38 15.67
C ASN A 143 8.69 -19.56 14.80
N SER A 144 7.77 -20.39 14.29
CA SER A 144 8.03 -21.44 13.32
C SER A 144 7.76 -21.04 11.87
N SER A 145 7.25 -19.81 11.65
CA SER A 145 6.94 -19.30 10.32
C SER A 145 8.17 -19.28 9.40
N GLY A 146 7.98 -19.75 8.18
CA GLY A 146 8.92 -19.70 7.07
C GLY A 146 9.16 -18.31 6.52
N PHE A 147 8.32 -17.32 6.88
CA PHE A 147 8.48 -15.93 6.48
C PHE A 147 8.20 -14.94 7.62
N SER A 148 8.84 -13.78 7.56
CA SER A 148 8.59 -12.66 8.50
C SER A 148 8.69 -11.30 7.81
N GLY A 149 8.11 -10.28 8.46
CA GLY A 149 8.09 -8.92 7.95
C GLY A 149 7.46 -8.77 6.55
N PRO A 150 6.27 -9.33 6.27
CA PRO A 150 5.62 -9.17 4.98
C PRO A 150 5.13 -7.74 4.76
N GLY A 151 5.46 -7.13 3.63
CA GLY A 151 4.95 -5.79 3.32
C GLY A 151 5.42 -5.19 2.00
N HIS A 152 5.24 -3.87 1.90
CA HIS A 152 5.41 -3.04 0.70
C HIS A 152 4.72 -3.69 -0.50
N CYS A 153 3.42 -3.92 -0.36
CA CYS A 153 2.67 -4.69 -1.33
C CYS A 153 2.23 -3.86 -2.54
N SER A 154 1.97 -4.56 -3.64
CA SER A 154 1.09 -4.13 -4.72
C SER A 154 -0.05 -5.14 -4.85
N VAL A 155 -1.17 -4.71 -5.40
CA VAL A 155 -2.35 -5.55 -5.62
C VAL A 155 -2.68 -5.59 -7.10
N ILE A 156 -2.82 -6.79 -7.63
CA ILE A 156 -3.27 -7.07 -8.99
C ILE A 156 -4.78 -7.32 -8.92
N GLU A 157 -5.53 -6.47 -9.60
CA GLU A 157 -6.99 -6.56 -9.74
C GLU A 157 -7.36 -7.65 -10.76
N PRO A 158 -8.47 -8.38 -10.55
CA PRO A 158 -8.97 -9.36 -11.53
C PRO A 158 -9.45 -8.68 -12.82
N ILE A 159 -9.33 -9.37 -13.96
CA ILE A 159 -9.70 -8.83 -15.28
C ILE A 159 -11.20 -8.47 -15.34
N ASN A 160 -12.02 -9.13 -14.52
CA ASN A 160 -13.44 -8.84 -14.35
C ASN A 160 -13.82 -8.79 -12.86
N ASP A 161 -13.49 -7.71 -12.14
CA ASP A 161 -14.20 -7.41 -10.89
C ASP A 161 -15.60 -6.89 -11.20
N ALA A 162 -16.54 -7.82 -11.44
CA ALA A 162 -17.91 -7.46 -11.78
C ALA A 162 -18.71 -6.90 -10.59
N GLY A 163 -18.11 -6.75 -9.41
CA GLY A 163 -18.82 -6.29 -8.22
C GLY A 163 -20.03 -7.18 -7.97
N SER A 164 -19.80 -8.45 -7.62
CA SER A 164 -20.77 -9.54 -7.61
C SER A 164 -21.37 -9.84 -9.00
N ASN A 165 -20.91 -10.92 -9.64
CA ASN A 165 -21.71 -11.53 -10.70
C ASN A 165 -23.02 -12.05 -10.09
N ALA A 166 -24.13 -11.86 -10.80
CA ALA A 166 -25.47 -12.32 -10.43
C ALA A 166 -25.58 -13.84 -10.18
N ASP A 167 -24.53 -14.61 -10.48
CA ASP A 167 -24.50 -16.07 -10.42
C ASP A 167 -23.67 -16.66 -9.25
N GLY A 168 -23.12 -15.84 -8.35
CA GLY A 168 -22.69 -16.30 -7.02
C GLY A 168 -21.49 -17.26 -6.93
N ASP A 169 -20.86 -17.65 -8.03
CA ASP A 169 -19.65 -18.50 -7.99
C ASP A 169 -18.37 -17.66 -8.14
N TYR A 170 -17.65 -17.60 -7.02
CA TYR A 170 -16.38 -16.93 -6.69
C TYR A 170 -16.44 -15.40 -6.46
N PRO A 171 -16.07 -14.89 -5.27
CA PRO A 171 -15.63 -13.50 -5.17
C PRO A 171 -14.42 -13.34 -6.10
N SER A 172 -14.37 -12.26 -6.87
CA SER A 172 -13.22 -12.01 -7.73
C SER A 172 -11.94 -12.00 -6.89
N GLU A 173 -10.99 -12.85 -7.25
CA GLU A 173 -9.72 -13.00 -6.52
C GLU A 173 -8.76 -11.89 -6.94
N TYR A 174 -8.10 -11.30 -5.95
CA TYR A 174 -7.01 -10.37 -6.14
C TYR A 174 -5.71 -11.09 -5.78
N ALA A 175 -4.61 -10.69 -6.39
CA ALA A 175 -3.30 -11.12 -5.91
C ALA A 175 -2.58 -9.98 -5.23
N MET A 176 -2.09 -10.22 -4.03
CA MET A 176 -1.17 -9.34 -3.37
C MET A 176 0.25 -9.82 -3.66
N VAL A 177 1.06 -8.94 -4.24
CA VAL A 177 2.49 -9.16 -4.47
C VAL A 177 3.24 -8.32 -3.46
N TYR A 178 4.10 -8.92 -2.65
CA TYR A 178 4.77 -8.26 -1.53
C TYR A 178 6.15 -8.88 -1.29
N HIS A 179 6.95 -8.27 -0.42
CA HIS A 179 8.21 -8.86 0.01
C HIS A 179 8.13 -9.41 1.44
N ALA A 180 8.93 -10.42 1.76
CA ALA A 180 9.15 -10.88 3.14
C ALA A 180 10.57 -11.42 3.33
N HIS A 181 11.05 -11.45 4.56
CA HIS A 181 12.25 -12.18 4.95
C HIS A 181 11.94 -13.69 4.99
N VAL A 182 12.90 -14.53 4.57
CA VAL A 182 12.87 -15.97 4.82
C VAL A 182 13.23 -16.24 6.28
N GLY A 183 12.42 -17.08 6.93
CA GLY A 183 12.47 -17.41 8.36
C GLY A 183 11.90 -16.31 9.26
N TYR A 184 11.85 -16.60 10.56
CA TYR A 184 11.35 -15.68 11.59
C TYR A 184 12.41 -14.67 12.07
N ASP A 185 13.67 -14.73 11.64
CA ASP A 185 14.74 -13.91 12.24
C ASP A 185 14.81 -12.45 11.74
N GLY A 186 14.07 -12.10 10.69
CA GLY A 186 14.07 -10.75 10.08
C GLY A 186 15.41 -10.32 9.47
N SER A 187 16.37 -11.24 9.31
CA SER A 187 17.76 -10.92 8.94
C SER A 187 18.14 -11.33 7.52
N SER A 188 17.32 -12.17 6.88
CA SER A 188 17.57 -12.63 5.52
C SER A 188 17.31 -11.54 4.48
N ALA A 189 17.79 -11.73 3.25
CA ALA A 189 17.35 -10.90 2.14
C ALA A 189 15.83 -11.04 1.94
N ARG A 190 15.19 -9.96 1.50
CA ARG A 190 13.75 -9.95 1.20
C ARG A 190 13.48 -10.68 -0.12
N ASN A 191 12.44 -11.49 -0.13
CA ASN A 191 12.01 -12.29 -1.27
C ASN A 191 10.61 -11.87 -1.68
N MET A 192 10.34 -11.90 -2.99
CA MET A 192 9.01 -11.64 -3.53
C MET A 192 8.10 -12.84 -3.27
N LEU A 193 6.91 -12.56 -2.79
CA LEU A 193 5.84 -13.51 -2.56
C LEU A 193 4.56 -13.02 -3.22
N LEU A 194 3.64 -13.95 -3.44
CA LEU A 194 2.32 -13.69 -4.00
C LEU A 194 1.32 -14.54 -3.23
N ASP A 195 0.28 -13.89 -2.70
CA ASP A 195 -0.84 -14.57 -2.06
C ASP A 195 -2.18 -14.03 -2.55
N THR A 196 -3.21 -14.87 -2.41
CA THR A 196 -4.58 -14.51 -2.80
C THR A 196 -5.23 -13.65 -1.73
N MET A 197 -5.85 -12.56 -2.15
CA MET A 197 -6.68 -11.68 -1.34
C MET A 197 -8.10 -11.66 -1.90
N VAL A 198 -9.09 -11.60 -1.01
CA VAL A 198 -10.51 -11.50 -1.36
C VAL A 198 -11.17 -10.41 -0.53
N PHE A 199 -12.35 -9.95 -0.95
CA PHE A 199 -13.16 -9.02 -0.18
C PHE A 199 -14.29 -9.75 0.54
N GLY A 200 -14.41 -9.50 1.84
CA GLY A 200 -15.52 -9.99 2.65
C GLY A 200 -16.83 -9.27 2.37
N ASN A 201 -17.92 -9.84 2.88
CA ASN A 201 -19.27 -9.26 2.80
C ASN A 201 -19.39 -7.95 3.61
N ASP A 202 -18.47 -7.70 4.54
CA ASP A 202 -18.35 -6.44 5.28
C ASP A 202 -17.64 -5.33 4.48
N GLY A 203 -17.20 -5.65 3.26
CA GLY A 203 -16.52 -4.75 2.37
C GLY A 203 -15.05 -4.52 2.73
N TRP A 204 -14.44 -5.34 3.60
CA TRP A 204 -13.00 -5.27 3.86
C TRP A 204 -12.24 -6.41 3.17
N PRO A 205 -11.03 -6.15 2.65
CA PRO A 205 -10.19 -7.21 2.13
C PRO A 205 -9.59 -8.04 3.28
N PHE A 206 -9.32 -9.30 2.99
CA PHE A 206 -8.53 -10.21 3.82
C PHE A 206 -7.76 -11.19 2.93
N MET A 207 -6.64 -11.70 3.45
CA MET A 207 -5.85 -12.74 2.81
C MET A 207 -6.62 -14.07 2.87
N ARG A 208 -6.80 -14.75 1.74
CA ARG A 208 -7.67 -15.94 1.62
C ARG A 208 -7.24 -17.06 2.55
N ASP A 209 -5.93 -17.30 2.62
CA ASP A 209 -5.33 -18.48 3.24
C ASP A 209 -4.79 -18.19 4.66
N GLY A 210 -5.23 -17.09 5.27
CA GLY A 210 -4.83 -16.66 6.62
C GLY A 210 -4.01 -15.37 6.62
N THR A 211 -3.77 -14.81 7.80
CA THR A 211 -3.11 -13.50 7.96
C THR A 211 -1.60 -13.52 7.82
N HIS A 212 -1.02 -14.59 7.27
CA HIS A 212 0.42 -14.81 7.18
C HIS A 212 0.78 -15.33 5.78
N PRO A 213 2.01 -15.08 5.29
CA PRO A 213 2.45 -15.60 4.01
C PRO A 213 2.26 -17.12 3.90
N THR A 214 1.76 -17.60 2.77
CA THR A 214 1.66 -19.04 2.54
C THR A 214 3.05 -19.67 2.39
N GLU A 215 3.18 -20.88 2.94
CA GLU A 215 4.44 -21.64 2.96
C GLU A 215 4.36 -22.93 2.13
N THR A 216 3.20 -23.16 1.51
CA THR A 216 2.89 -24.33 0.69
C THR A 216 2.68 -23.96 -0.76
N THR A 217 2.64 -24.97 -1.62
CA THR A 217 2.31 -24.77 -3.03
C THR A 217 0.85 -24.37 -3.16
N GLU A 218 0.60 -23.15 -3.60
CA GLU A 218 -0.73 -22.63 -3.86
C GLU A 218 -1.04 -22.62 -5.37
N ALA A 219 -2.34 -22.67 -5.69
CA ALA A 219 -2.79 -22.38 -7.05
C ALA A 219 -2.59 -20.89 -7.35
N VAL A 220 -2.14 -20.58 -8.57
CA VAL A 220 -2.08 -19.20 -9.04
C VAL A 220 -3.51 -18.63 -9.06
N PRO A 221 -3.74 -17.39 -8.56
CA PRO A 221 -5.06 -16.76 -8.60
C PRO A 221 -5.65 -16.78 -10.01
N ALA A 222 -6.95 -17.06 -10.10
CA ALA A 222 -7.65 -17.09 -11.39
C ALA A 222 -7.97 -15.67 -11.85
N TYR A 223 -7.40 -15.23 -12.97
CA TYR A 223 -7.62 -13.89 -13.56
C TYR A 223 -8.48 -13.96 -14.82
#